data_AF-A0A7S4FCB4-F1
#
_entry.id   AF-A0A7S4FCB4-F1
#
_cell.length_a   1.000
_cell.length_b   1.000
_cell.length_c   1.000
_cell.angle_alpha   90.00
_cell.angle_beta   90.00
_cell.angle_gamma   90.00
#
_symmetry.space_group_name_H-M   'P 1'
#
loop_
_entity.id
_entity.type
_entity.pdbx_description
1 polymer ?
#
loop_
_entity_poly.entity_id
_entity_poly.type
_entity_poly.pdbx_seq_one_letter_code
_entity_poly.pdbx_strand_id
1 'polypeptide(L)'
;VRRRATVRCRKRRRGLRSYMGYEWTEEEQEAFEVEAVVGKMVADGQTAYANQGRVAAGVVLYCIVWQGYPPDMVWYEPGENLGSELLREFEQSLAADAAADEASAREDAELIDLEESERMPAA
;
A
#
# COMPACT_ATOMS: atom_id res chain seq x y z
N VAL A 1 41.78 42.36 10.59
CA VAL A 1 41.27 41.54 9.46
C VAL A 1 40.12 40.68 9.95
N ARG A 2 38.86 41.10 9.73
CA ARG A 2 37.67 40.32 10.14
C ARG A 2 37.13 39.59 8.90
N ARG A 3 37.31 38.27 8.81
CA ARG A 3 36.79 37.45 7.71
C ARG A 3 35.29 37.23 7.93
N ARG A 4 34.44 37.78 7.07
CA ARG A 4 32.99 37.48 7.03
C ARG A 4 32.81 36.06 6.48
N ALA A 5 32.24 35.15 7.26
CA ALA A 5 31.78 33.87 6.78
C ALA A 5 30.51 34.09 5.93
N THR A 6 30.62 33.92 4.62
CA THR A 6 29.45 33.84 3.75
C THR A 6 28.87 32.43 3.88
N VAL A 7 27.77 32.30 4.62
CA VAL A 7 26.90 31.11 4.56
C VAL A 7 26.32 31.11 3.15
N ARG A 8 26.92 30.32 2.25
CA ARG A 8 26.34 30.06 0.92
C ARG A 8 25.08 29.23 1.16
N CYS A 9 23.93 29.88 1.22
CA CYS A 9 22.65 29.22 1.14
C CYS A 9 22.65 28.43 -0.19
N ARG A 10 22.69 27.10 -0.10
CA ARG A 10 22.72 26.17 -1.23
C ARG A 10 21.47 26.45 -2.06
N LYS A 11 21.66 27.01 -3.26
CA LYS A 11 20.59 27.25 -4.23
C LYS A 11 19.78 25.97 -4.36
N ARG A 12 18.53 25.97 -3.88
CA ARG A 12 17.58 24.87 -4.13
C ARG A 12 17.53 24.68 -5.65
N ARG A 13 17.91 23.50 -6.13
CA ARG A 13 17.77 23.16 -7.55
C ARG A 13 16.27 23.15 -7.86
N ARG A 14 15.83 23.97 -8.82
CA ARG A 14 14.45 23.89 -9.35
C ARG A 14 14.25 22.47 -9.89
N GLY A 15 13.15 21.81 -9.50
CA GLY A 15 12.77 20.48 -9.99
C GLY A 15 13.25 19.28 -9.15
N LEU A 16 13.97 19.50 -8.04
CA LEU A 16 14.37 18.41 -7.14
C LEU A 16 13.32 18.25 -6.04
N ARG A 17 12.56 17.15 -6.09
CA ARG A 17 11.64 16.75 -5.02
C ARG A 17 12.40 15.92 -4.00
N SER A 18 12.04 16.08 -2.73
CA SER A 18 12.68 15.30 -1.66
C SER A 18 11.66 14.84 -0.63
N TYR A 19 11.68 13.56 -0.29
CA TYR A 19 10.86 12.99 0.78
C TYR A 19 11.69 11.97 1.56
N MET A 20 11.63 12.02 2.90
CA MET A 20 12.40 11.15 3.80
C MET A 20 13.91 11.06 3.50
N GLY A 21 14.50 12.12 2.92
CA GLY A 21 15.93 12.16 2.57
C GLY A 21 16.28 11.59 1.19
N TYR A 22 15.30 11.05 0.45
CA TYR A 22 15.44 10.67 -0.94
C TYR A 22 15.15 11.89 -1.82
N GLU A 23 16.06 12.19 -2.74
CA GLU A 23 15.93 13.29 -3.71
C GLU A 23 15.71 12.68 -5.10
N TRP A 24 14.68 13.12 -5.82
CA TRP A 24 14.40 12.65 -7.19
C TRP A 24 13.94 13.80 -8.08
N THR A 25 14.16 13.64 -9.38
CA THR A 25 13.75 14.60 -10.41
C THR A 25 12.37 14.26 -10.99
N GLU A 26 11.73 15.23 -11.67
CA GLU A 26 10.43 14.99 -12.35
C GLU A 26 10.56 13.97 -13.49
N GLU A 27 11.70 13.92 -14.19
CA GLU A 27 11.96 12.93 -15.25
C GLU A 27 12.09 11.50 -14.70
N GLU A 28 12.66 11.35 -13.51
CA GLU A 28 12.68 10.05 -12.81
C GLU A 28 11.29 9.64 -12.33
N GLN A 29 10.38 10.61 -12.12
CA GLN A 29 9.00 10.34 -11.73
C GLN A 29 8.21 9.58 -12.80
N GLU A 30 8.44 9.90 -14.06
CA GLU A 30 7.77 9.25 -15.20
C GLU A 30 8.30 7.83 -15.48
N ALA A 31 9.41 7.43 -14.85
CA ALA A 31 10.05 6.13 -15.03
C ALA A 31 9.86 5.16 -13.84
N PHE A 32 9.09 5.54 -12.80
CA PHE A 32 8.92 4.65 -11.66
C PHE A 32 7.99 3.46 -11.99
N GLU A 33 8.56 2.26 -11.89
CA GLU A 33 7.83 1.00 -12.00
C GLU A 33 7.31 0.59 -10.61
N VAL A 34 6.05 0.14 -10.55
CA VAL A 34 5.45 -0.37 -9.31
C VAL A 34 5.99 -1.78 -9.07
N GLU A 35 6.55 -2.03 -7.88
CA GLU A 35 7.06 -3.36 -7.51
C GLU A 35 5.92 -4.28 -7.09
N ALA A 36 5.05 -3.80 -6.21
CA ALA A 36 3.94 -4.58 -5.68
C ALA A 36 2.81 -3.70 -5.16
N VAL A 37 1.58 -4.21 -5.27
CA VAL A 37 0.41 -3.69 -4.57
C VAL A 37 0.28 -4.46 -3.25
N VAL A 38 0.47 -3.75 -2.14
CA VAL A 38 0.46 -4.31 -0.78
C VAL A 38 -0.97 -4.44 -0.24
N GLY A 39 -1.88 -3.59 -0.70
CA GLY A 39 -3.22 -3.53 -0.14
C GLY A 39 -4.16 -2.60 -0.90
N LYS A 40 -5.43 -2.62 -0.49
CA LYS A 40 -6.41 -1.60 -0.85
C LYS A 40 -7.09 -1.07 0.40
N MET A 41 -7.42 0.22 0.39
CA MET A 41 -8.20 0.86 1.43
C MET A 41 -9.26 1.77 0.82
N VAL A 42 -10.33 2.02 1.56
CA VAL A 42 -11.34 3.01 1.19
C VAL A 42 -11.03 4.29 1.96
N ALA A 43 -10.89 5.41 1.25
CA ALA A 43 -10.66 6.71 1.87
C ALA A 43 -11.87 7.12 2.73
N ASP A 44 -11.59 7.67 3.91
CA ASP A 44 -12.61 8.13 4.87
C ASP A 44 -13.03 9.60 4.63
N GLY A 45 -12.39 10.31 3.70
CA GLY A 45 -12.64 11.75 3.49
C GLY A 45 -11.87 12.66 4.47
N GLN A 46 -11.42 12.13 5.60
CA GLN A 46 -10.71 12.89 6.64
C GLN A 46 -9.19 12.79 6.52
N THR A 47 -8.66 11.64 6.07
CA THR A 47 -7.22 11.40 5.98
C THR A 47 -6.60 12.23 4.85
N ALA A 48 -5.51 12.92 5.17
CA ALA A 48 -4.70 13.61 4.18
C ALA A 48 -3.47 12.76 3.84
N TYR A 49 -3.36 12.36 2.58
CA TYR A 49 -2.25 11.58 2.05
C TYR A 49 -1.14 12.49 1.55
N ALA A 50 0.12 12.06 1.68
CA ALA A 50 1.28 12.89 1.35
C ALA A 50 1.36 13.25 -0.14
N ASN A 51 0.90 12.37 -1.03
CA ASN A 51 0.90 12.52 -2.48
C ASN A 51 -0.38 13.15 -3.04
N GLN A 52 -1.55 12.85 -2.46
CA GLN A 52 -2.86 13.23 -3.00
C GLN A 52 -3.63 14.27 -2.17
N GLY A 53 -3.19 14.55 -0.95
CA GLY A 53 -3.94 15.38 -0.01
C GLY A 53 -5.20 14.67 0.48
N ARG A 54 -6.29 15.41 0.69
CA ARG A 54 -7.56 14.83 1.16
C ARG A 54 -8.33 14.25 -0.02
N VAL A 55 -8.53 12.95 0.01
CA VAL A 55 -9.34 12.23 -0.98
C VAL A 55 -10.77 12.11 -0.45
N ALA A 56 -11.77 12.18 -1.32
CA ALA A 56 -13.17 12.07 -0.94
C ALA A 56 -13.49 10.72 -0.27
N ALA A 57 -14.46 10.72 0.63
CA ALA A 57 -14.91 9.50 1.29
C ALA A 57 -15.49 8.52 0.26
N GLY A 58 -15.14 7.24 0.36
CA GLY A 58 -15.60 6.18 -0.55
C GLY A 58 -14.71 5.93 -1.77
N VAL A 59 -13.63 6.69 -1.96
CA VAL A 59 -12.66 6.41 -3.03
C VAL A 59 -11.74 5.26 -2.63
N VAL A 60 -11.60 4.28 -3.52
CA VAL A 60 -10.66 3.17 -3.32
C VAL A 60 -9.26 3.62 -3.69
N LEU A 61 -8.34 3.50 -2.74
CA LEU A 61 -6.92 3.78 -2.91
C LEU A 61 -6.15 2.48 -2.72
N TYR A 62 -5.24 2.23 -3.65
CA TYR A 62 -4.35 1.08 -3.61
C TYR A 62 -3.01 1.49 -3.00
N CYS A 63 -2.53 0.65 -2.09
CA CYS A 63 -1.28 0.78 -1.39
C CYS A 63 -0.18 0.16 -2.24
N ILE A 64 0.73 0.96 -2.78
CA ILE A 64 1.80 0.50 -3.66
C ILE A 64 3.18 0.72 -3.05
N VAL A 65 4.10 -0.15 -3.44
CA VAL A 65 5.54 0.00 -3.20
C VAL A 65 6.23 0.19 -4.54
N TRP A 66 7.09 1.19 -4.62
CA TRP A 66 7.88 1.49 -5.81
C TRP A 66 9.12 0.61 -5.88
N GLN A 67 9.49 0.18 -7.09
CA GLN A 67 10.69 -0.61 -7.31
C GLN A 67 11.94 0.13 -6.82
N GLY A 68 12.75 -0.54 -5.99
CA GLY A 68 13.99 0.01 -5.45
C GLY A 68 13.81 0.92 -4.22
N TYR A 69 12.58 1.05 -3.70
CA TYR A 69 12.29 1.69 -2.43
C TYR A 69 12.01 0.65 -1.34
N PRO A 70 12.24 0.97 -0.05
CA PRO A 70 11.96 0.04 1.04
C PRO A 70 10.46 -0.32 1.08
N PRO A 71 10.11 -1.56 1.46
CA PRO A 71 8.72 -2.02 1.49
C PRO A 71 7.85 -1.28 2.52
N ASP A 72 8.49 -0.66 3.52
CA ASP A 72 7.81 0.19 4.51
C ASP A 72 7.35 1.54 3.93
N MET A 73 7.83 1.92 2.75
CA MET A 73 7.46 3.16 2.07
C MET A 73 6.27 2.94 1.13
N VAL A 74 5.08 2.90 1.73
CA VAL A 74 3.82 2.70 1.02
C VAL A 74 3.25 4.01 0.50
N TRP A 75 2.80 4.00 -0.76
CA TRP A 75 2.14 5.12 -1.42
C TRP A 75 0.68 4.77 -1.74
N TYR A 76 -0.17 5.80 -1.85
CA TYR A 76 -1.61 5.62 -2.04
C TYR A 76 -2.08 6.21 -3.37
N GLU A 77 -2.30 5.34 -4.35
CA GLU A 77 -2.67 5.74 -5.71
C GLU A 77 -4.09 5.25 -6.04
N PRO A 78 -4.87 6.00 -6.83
CA PRO A 78 -6.16 5.53 -7.29
C PRO A 78 -5.94 4.42 -8.33
N GLY A 79 -6.88 3.47 -8.42
CA GLY A 79 -6.78 2.37 -9.39
C GLY A 79 -6.66 2.85 -10.84
N GLU A 80 -7.20 4.03 -11.16
CA GLU A 80 -7.07 4.65 -12.48
C GLU A 80 -5.62 4.95 -12.88
N ASN A 81 -4.72 5.13 -11.90
CA ASN A 81 -3.30 5.40 -12.13
C ASN A 81 -2.46 4.11 -12.16
N LEU A 82 -3.06 2.96 -11.83
CA LEU A 82 -2.39 1.66 -11.83
C LEU A 82 -2.73 0.89 -13.10
N GLY A 83 -1.74 0.17 -13.63
CA GLY A 83 -1.96 -0.72 -14.77
C GLY A 83 -3.02 -1.77 -14.44
N SER A 84 -3.94 -2.03 -15.37
CA SER A 84 -5.05 -2.97 -15.20
C SER A 84 -4.59 -4.40 -14.86
N GLU A 85 -3.41 -4.81 -15.33
CA GLU A 85 -2.85 -6.14 -15.03
C GLU A 85 -2.45 -6.28 -13.56
N LEU A 86 -1.74 -5.28 -13.00
CA LEU A 86 -1.34 -5.27 -11.59
C LEU A 86 -2.56 -5.31 -10.66
N LEU A 87 -3.59 -4.55 -11.00
CA LEU A 87 -4.86 -4.56 -10.26
C LEU A 87 -5.54 -5.91 -10.31
N ARG A 88 -5.55 -6.54 -11.49
CA ARG A 88 -6.16 -7.86 -11.68
C ARG A 88 -5.45 -8.94 -10.87
N GLU A 89 -4.12 -8.96 -10.88
CA GLU A 89 -3.34 -9.91 -10.09
C GLU A 89 -3.56 -9.72 -8.59
N PHE A 90 -3.59 -8.46 -8.13
CA PHE A 90 -3.89 -8.14 -6.74
C PHE A 90 -5.30 -8.56 -6.32
N GLU A 91 -6.31 -8.30 -7.15
CA GLU A 91 -7.69 -8.73 -6.87
C GLU A 91 -7.85 -10.26 -6.86
N GLN A 92 -7.11 -10.97 -7.72
CA GLN A 92 -7.07 -12.43 -7.71
C GLN A 92 -6.45 -12.97 -6.42
N SER A 93 -5.34 -12.38 -5.95
CA SER A 93 -4.72 -12.76 -4.69
C SER A 93 -5.70 -12.55 -3.53
N LEU A 94 -6.36 -11.40 -3.49
CA LEU A 94 -7.30 -11.06 -2.42
C LEU A 94 -8.53 -11.98 -2.41
N ALA A 95 -8.99 -12.41 -3.58
CA ALA A 95 -10.05 -13.41 -3.68
C ALA A 95 -9.58 -14.81 -3.24
N ALA A 96 -8.33 -15.18 -3.53
CA ALA A 96 -7.76 -16.44 -3.11
C ALA A 96 -7.57 -16.52 -1.58
N ASP A 97 -7.08 -15.44 -0.96
CA ASP A 97 -6.96 -15.34 0.50
C ASP A 97 -8.34 -15.44 1.18
N ALA A 98 -9.35 -14.73 0.66
CA ALA A 98 -10.71 -14.83 1.19
C ALA A 98 -11.28 -16.25 1.08
N ALA A 99 -11.03 -16.96 -0.02
CA ALA A 99 -11.44 -18.34 -0.19
C ALA A 99 -10.70 -19.29 0.76
N ALA A 100 -9.43 -19.04 1.05
CA ALA A 100 -8.64 -19.81 2.01
C ALA A 100 -9.15 -19.62 3.45
N ASP A 101 -9.46 -18.39 3.85
CA ASP A 101 -10.09 -18.08 5.14
C ASP A 101 -11.45 -18.75 5.30
N GLU A 102 -12.31 -18.72 4.27
CA GLU A 102 -13.60 -19.42 4.27
C GLU A 102 -13.44 -20.94 4.35
N ALA A 103 -12.46 -21.51 3.64
CA ALA A 103 -12.16 -22.94 3.72
C ALA A 103 -11.71 -23.33 5.13
N SER A 104 -10.81 -22.57 5.73
CA SER A 104 -10.35 -22.75 7.11
C SER A 104 -11.50 -22.68 8.11
N ALA A 105 -12.37 -21.67 7.99
CA ALA A 105 -13.55 -21.54 8.86
C ALA A 105 -14.53 -22.71 8.71
N ARG A 106 -14.64 -23.28 7.51
CA ARG A 106 -15.46 -24.47 7.27
C ARG A 106 -14.84 -25.72 7.88
N GLU A 107 -13.54 -25.93 7.74
CA GLU A 107 -12.82 -27.05 8.36
C GLU A 107 -12.93 -26.99 9.89
N ASP A 108 -12.79 -25.80 10.48
CA ASP A 108 -12.93 -25.59 11.93
C ASP A 108 -14.36 -25.92 12.39
N ALA A 109 -15.38 -25.52 11.63
CA ALA A 109 -16.78 -25.88 11.91
C ALA A 109 -17.06 -27.39 11.80
N GLU A 110 -16.46 -28.07 10.83
CA GLU A 110 -16.58 -29.54 10.68
C GLU A 110 -15.90 -30.27 11.85
N LEU A 111 -14.74 -29.79 12.29
CA LEU A 111 -14.03 -30.36 13.44
C LEU A 111 -14.84 -30.20 14.74
N ILE A 112 -15.49 -29.05 14.93
CA ILE A 112 -16.37 -28.79 16.09
C ILE A 112 -17.56 -29.76 16.09
N ASP A 113 -18.22 -29.98 14.95
CA ASP A 113 -19.35 -30.92 14.82
C ASP A 113 -18.91 -32.36 15.13
N LEU A 114 -17.74 -32.77 14.63
CA LEU A 114 -17.16 -34.07 14.91
C LEU A 114 -16.83 -34.23 16.41
N GLU A 115 -16.20 -33.24 17.04
CA GLU A 115 -15.88 -33.27 18.48
C GLU A 115 -17.16 -33.36 19.33
N GLU A 116 -18.20 -32.62 18.97
CA GLU A 116 -19.51 -32.68 19.65
C GLU A 116 -20.14 -34.07 19.53
N SER A 117 -20.02 -34.70 18.35
CA SER A 117 -20.50 -36.07 18.11
C SER A 117 -19.74 -37.13 18.93
N GLU A 118 -18.42 -36.96 19.12
CA GLU A 118 -17.59 -37.86 19.92
C GLU A 118 -17.80 -37.67 21.44
N ARG A 119 -18.19 -36.47 21.88
CA ARG A 119 -18.43 -36.14 23.30
C ARG A 119 -19.73 -36.76 23.85
N MET A 120 -20.62 -37.24 22.99
CA MET A 120 -21.84 -37.95 23.40
C MET A 120 -21.54 -39.45 23.55
N PRO A 121 -21.36 -40.01 24.76
CA PRO A 121 -21.26 -41.45 24.91
C PRO A 121 -22.62 -42.07 24.54
N ALA A 122 -22.62 -43.06 23.65
CA ALA A 122 -23.79 -43.86 23.34
C ALA A 122 -24.37 -44.42 24.66
N ALA A 123 -25.55 -43.93 25.05
CA ALA A 123 -26.31 -44.38 26.22
C ALA A 123 -26.94 -45.76 25.99
#